data_AF-A0A4Y2QZS2-F1
#
_entry.id   AF-A0A4Y2QZS2-F1
#
_cell.length_a   1.000
_cell.length_b   1.000
_cell.length_c   1.000
_cell.angle_alpha   90.00
_cell.angle_beta   90.00
_cell.angle_gamma   90.00
#
_symmetry.space_group_name_H-M   'P 1'
#
loop_
_entity.id
_entity.type
_entity.pdbx_description
1 polymer ?
#
loop_
_entity_poly.entity_id
_entity_poly.type
_entity_poly.pdbx_seq_one_letter_code
_entity_poly.pdbx_strand_id
1 'polypeptide(L)'
;MLAAYKKERYEAWKVTAHDKLNKFLQAHVLKKFHPQSSKFVNTTRFEEALLYKVSFPTHLEEVSVEAKLLEALGYEIPSFVKNIILQENSFYQQRNKIKLIIEELLDSLSDLKKEEISTLEIPIENLCSVLDLGVNQIQWESTDIPDFIKKSKQAVDIFRGFVHQIKNIVQEIDKKVKSLSTCDLFQFMKIGDSVPPCEAFFEDAKMHMEIKVQKMVSIYSSLEPLLKKLEMISCRTSTGRAPQMREYYYACEEKILKSIARMMLSNLEYFRDEVMEHFLFPYVEAAFQSKDELVTSSIIRIKLIFLNFMKTAIESTRKLIRWLDGTCIESKPFHFTEKKIRMEFSYYLDLSMHPQIKKLVLVILSNFFAYVDKQKSE
;
A
#
# COMPACT_ATOMS: atom_id res chain seq x y z
N MET A 1 -17.61 60.03 42.73
CA MET A 1 -17.13 58.63 42.76
C MET A 1 -17.40 57.88 41.47
N LEU A 2 -18.65 57.78 41.00
CA LEU A 2 -19.01 56.94 39.84
C LEU A 2 -18.37 57.37 38.50
N ALA A 3 -18.24 58.67 38.24
CA ALA A 3 -17.58 59.18 37.03
C ALA A 3 -16.05 58.94 37.03
N ALA A 4 -15.41 59.07 38.20
CA ALA A 4 -13.99 58.77 38.35
C ALA A 4 -13.70 57.28 38.13
N TYR A 5 -14.54 56.40 38.69
CA TYR A 5 -14.46 54.95 38.50
C TYR A 5 -14.65 54.54 37.02
N LYS A 6 -15.63 55.14 36.31
CA LYS A 6 -15.82 54.90 34.87
C LYS A 6 -14.59 55.31 34.05
N LYS A 7 -14.01 56.47 34.35
CA LYS A 7 -12.81 56.97 33.66
C LYS A 7 -11.60 56.07 33.91
N GLU A 8 -11.36 55.65 35.15
CA GLU A 8 -10.29 54.72 35.53
C GLU A 8 -10.42 53.37 34.81
N ARG A 9 -11.64 52.80 34.76
CA ARG A 9 -11.90 51.54 34.06
C ARG A 9 -11.68 51.62 32.56
N TYR A 10 -12.07 52.73 31.95
CA TYR A 10 -11.85 52.98 30.53
C TYR A 10 -10.36 53.15 30.19
N GLU A 11 -9.57 53.86 31.01
CA GLU A 11 -8.13 53.96 30.82
C GLU A 11 -7.42 52.60 31.03
N ALA A 12 -7.83 51.82 32.03
CA ALA A 12 -7.33 50.46 32.24
C ALA A 12 -7.65 49.53 31.06
N TRP A 13 -8.84 49.68 30.46
CA TRP A 13 -9.22 48.95 29.26
C TRP A 13 -8.32 49.28 28.07
N LYS A 14 -7.97 50.56 27.83
CA LYS A 14 -7.07 50.92 26.72
C LYS A 14 -5.74 50.19 26.77
N VAL A 15 -5.14 50.13 27.96
CA VAL A 15 -3.86 49.42 28.19
C VAL A 15 -4.05 47.92 27.93
N THR A 16 -5.11 47.33 28.50
CA THR A 16 -5.39 45.90 28.35
C THR A 16 -5.67 45.51 26.90
N ALA A 17 -6.45 46.32 26.17
CA ALA A 17 -6.79 46.12 24.77
C ALA A 17 -5.54 46.22 23.88
N HIS A 18 -4.66 47.20 24.15
CA HIS A 18 -3.38 47.31 23.45
C HIS A 18 -2.50 46.08 23.65
N ASP A 19 -2.34 45.63 24.90
CA ASP A 19 -1.52 44.45 25.23
C ASP A 19 -2.08 43.16 24.63
N LYS A 20 -3.40 42.96 24.67
CA LYS A 20 -4.07 41.80 24.05
C LYS A 20 -3.85 41.76 22.54
N LEU A 21 -3.98 42.91 21.86
CA LEU A 21 -3.78 42.99 20.41
C LEU A 21 -2.30 42.86 20.02
N ASN A 22 -1.36 43.43 20.79
CA ASN A 22 0.07 43.21 20.56
C ASN A 22 0.44 41.73 20.70
N LYS A 23 -0.09 41.04 21.72
CA LYS A 23 0.10 39.59 21.88
C LYS A 23 -0.49 38.79 20.71
N PHE A 24 -1.60 39.25 20.12
CA PHE A 24 -2.17 38.64 18.92
C PHE A 24 -1.25 38.84 17.71
N LEU A 25 -0.80 40.08 17.47
CA LEU A 25 0.06 40.44 16.34
C LEU A 25 1.40 39.71 16.36
N GLN A 26 2.00 39.55 17.55
CA GLN A 26 3.26 38.82 17.75
C GLN A 26 3.10 37.30 17.74
N ALA A 27 1.87 36.77 17.79
CA ALA A 27 1.66 35.34 17.72
C ALA A 27 2.01 34.81 16.33
N HIS A 28 2.76 33.71 16.28
CA HIS A 28 2.99 32.99 15.04
C HIS A 28 1.69 32.44 14.46
N VAL A 29 1.65 32.34 13.14
CA VAL A 29 0.46 31.95 12.37
C VAL A 29 0.14 30.46 12.53
N LEU A 30 1.16 29.62 12.71
CA LEU A 30 1.03 28.18 12.97
C LEU A 30 1.68 27.81 14.31
N LYS A 31 1.21 26.70 14.88
CA LYS A 31 1.85 25.99 16.00
C LYS A 31 1.98 24.51 15.64
N LYS A 32 3.12 23.92 15.98
CA LYS A 32 3.33 22.46 15.96
C LYS A 32 2.83 21.87 17.27
N PHE A 33 2.07 20.78 17.19
CA PHE A 33 1.69 19.99 18.36
C PHE A 33 2.68 18.86 18.56
N HIS A 34 3.22 18.71 19.78
CA HIS A 34 3.85 17.46 20.20
C HIS A 34 2.78 16.64 20.93
N PRO A 35 2.48 15.39 20.52
CA PRO A 35 1.49 14.59 21.21
C PRO A 35 2.04 14.18 22.58
N GLN A 36 1.62 14.91 23.63
CA GLN A 36 1.64 14.41 25.01
C GLN A 36 0.23 14.00 25.49
N SER A 37 -0.79 14.09 24.62
CA SER A 37 -2.16 13.69 24.95
C SER A 37 -2.42 12.24 24.55
N SER A 38 -2.82 11.44 25.54
CA SER A 38 -3.15 10.00 25.58
C SER A 38 -4.14 9.43 24.52
N LYS A 39 -4.52 10.18 23.48
CA LYS A 39 -5.43 9.73 22.41
C LYS A 39 -4.72 9.20 21.15
N PHE A 40 -3.40 9.30 21.09
CA PHE A 40 -2.58 8.98 19.91
C PHE A 40 -1.52 7.93 20.28
N VAL A 41 -1.95 6.72 20.62
CA VAL A 41 -1.04 5.64 21.07
C VAL A 41 -0.36 4.92 19.90
N ASN A 42 -0.73 5.20 18.64
CA ASN A 42 -0.19 4.53 17.44
C ASN A 42 0.19 5.50 16.32
N THR A 43 0.73 6.68 16.65
CA THR A 43 1.10 7.67 15.65
C THR A 43 2.56 7.46 15.26
N THR A 44 2.85 7.32 13.98
CA THR A 44 4.23 7.20 13.49
C THR A 44 4.97 8.53 13.67
N ARG A 45 6.29 8.51 13.88
CA ARG A 45 7.14 9.72 14.01
C ARG A 45 6.90 10.77 12.92
N PHE A 46 6.42 10.35 11.75
CA PHE A 46 6.11 11.20 10.60
C PHE A 46 4.75 11.90 10.69
N GLU A 47 3.72 11.23 11.20
CA GLU A 47 2.42 11.86 11.46
C GLU A 47 2.57 12.95 12.54
N GLU A 48 3.43 12.74 13.53
CA GLU A 48 3.77 13.74 14.55
C GLU A 48 4.44 14.99 13.95
N ALA A 49 5.26 14.82 12.91
CA ALA A 49 5.95 15.92 12.24
C ALA A 49 5.02 16.86 11.45
N LEU A 50 3.80 16.39 11.13
CA LEU A 50 2.81 17.08 10.30
C LEU A 50 1.60 17.62 11.10
N LEU A 51 1.66 17.59 12.43
CA LEU A 51 0.62 18.15 13.32
C LEU A 51 0.71 19.67 13.41
N TYR A 52 0.29 20.35 12.36
CA TYR A 52 0.14 21.80 12.33
C TYR A 52 -1.27 22.22 12.78
N LYS A 53 -1.35 23.32 13.52
CA LYS A 53 -2.62 23.98 13.83
C LYS A 53 -2.47 25.48 13.64
N VAL A 54 -3.51 26.11 13.09
CA VAL A 54 -3.57 27.57 13.01
C VAL A 54 -3.63 28.17 14.40
N SER A 55 -2.67 29.05 14.70
CA SER A 55 -2.57 29.74 15.97
C SER A 55 -3.29 31.08 15.84
N PHE A 56 -4.56 31.10 16.24
CA PHE A 56 -5.38 32.31 16.23
C PHE A 56 -5.95 32.56 17.63
N PRO A 57 -5.28 33.39 18.46
CA PRO A 57 -5.77 33.74 19.79
C PRO A 57 -7.12 34.48 19.75
N THR A 58 -8.00 34.25 20.74
CA THR A 58 -9.32 34.91 20.85
C THR A 58 -9.24 36.41 21.15
N HIS A 59 -8.05 36.93 21.44
CA HIS A 59 -7.82 38.34 21.79
C HIS A 59 -8.40 39.34 20.77
N LEU A 60 -8.37 39.02 19.47
CA LEU A 60 -8.95 39.89 18.43
C LEU A 60 -10.50 39.94 18.54
N GLU A 61 -11.14 38.78 18.70
CA GLU A 61 -12.60 38.65 18.86
C GLU A 61 -13.06 39.39 20.13
N GLU A 62 -12.36 39.18 21.25
CA GLU A 62 -12.65 39.84 22.53
C GLU A 62 -12.57 41.37 22.43
N VAL A 63 -11.46 41.90 21.92
CA VAL A 63 -11.25 43.35 21.82
C VAL A 63 -12.18 43.99 20.78
N SER A 64 -12.52 43.28 19.70
CA SER A 64 -13.50 43.75 18.70
C SER A 64 -14.89 43.93 19.32
N VAL A 65 -15.37 42.97 20.12
CA VAL A 65 -16.65 43.07 20.82
C VAL A 65 -16.62 44.18 21.87
N GLU A 66 -15.56 44.26 22.68
CA GLU A 66 -15.40 45.31 23.70
C GLU A 66 -15.39 46.72 23.08
N ALA A 67 -14.68 46.91 21.97
CA ALA A 67 -14.60 48.19 21.27
C ALA A 67 -15.96 48.62 20.67
N LYS A 68 -16.71 47.70 20.05
CA LYS A 68 -18.06 47.97 19.52
C LYS A 68 -19.02 48.40 20.63
N LEU A 69 -18.95 47.77 21.79
CA LEU A 69 -19.75 48.14 22.96
C LEU A 69 -19.38 49.53 23.50
N LEU A 70 -18.09 49.86 23.56
CA LEU A 70 -17.61 51.16 24.03
C LEU A 70 -17.97 52.29 23.06
N GLU A 71 -17.91 52.05 21.76
CA GLU A 71 -18.35 53.00 20.74
C GLU A 71 -19.86 53.27 20.83
N ALA A 72 -20.67 52.23 21.04
CA ALA A 72 -22.12 52.38 21.27
C ALA A 72 -22.46 53.17 22.55
N LEU A 73 -21.58 53.14 23.55
CA LEU A 73 -21.68 53.92 24.78
C LEU A 73 -21.13 55.36 24.62
N GLY A 74 -20.63 55.72 23.44
CA GLY A 74 -20.12 57.07 23.13
C GLY A 74 -18.67 57.33 23.55
N TYR A 75 -17.89 56.29 23.88
CA TYR A 75 -16.45 56.45 24.16
C TYR A 75 -15.63 56.42 22.88
N GLU A 76 -14.55 57.18 22.83
CA GLU A 76 -13.61 57.14 21.72
C GLU A 76 -12.76 55.86 21.75
N ILE A 77 -12.56 55.22 20.59
CA ILE A 77 -11.67 54.07 20.50
C ILE A 77 -10.26 54.56 20.16
N PRO A 78 -9.20 54.08 20.85
CA PRO A 78 -7.81 54.38 20.47
C PRO A 78 -7.52 54.05 19.01
N SER A 79 -6.80 54.92 18.31
CA SER A 79 -6.49 54.79 16.88
C SER A 79 -5.84 53.45 16.53
N PHE A 80 -4.92 52.96 17.37
CA PHE A 80 -4.29 51.64 17.23
C PHE A 80 -5.34 50.50 17.19
N VAL A 81 -6.25 50.48 18.17
CA VAL A 81 -7.31 49.46 18.28
C VAL A 81 -8.26 49.56 17.08
N LYS A 82 -8.64 50.77 16.70
CA LYS A 82 -9.52 51.03 15.55
C LYS A 82 -8.92 50.51 14.24
N ASN A 83 -7.63 50.74 14.00
CA ASN A 83 -6.94 50.27 12.78
C ASN A 83 -6.90 48.74 12.69
N ILE A 84 -6.68 48.05 13.81
CA ILE A 84 -6.64 46.58 13.84
C ILE A 84 -8.04 46.00 13.63
N ILE A 85 -9.07 46.58 14.24
CA ILE A 85 -10.47 46.16 14.03
C ILE A 85 -10.91 46.37 12.58
N LEU A 86 -10.46 47.44 11.91
CA LEU A 86 -10.73 47.62 10.47
C LEU A 86 -10.16 46.48 9.61
N GLN A 87 -9.04 45.89 10.04
CA GLN A 87 -8.40 44.76 9.37
C GLN A 87 -8.93 43.38 9.81
N GLU A 88 -9.87 43.34 10.77
CA GLU A 88 -10.41 42.11 11.36
C GLU A 88 -10.87 41.08 10.31
N ASN A 89 -11.62 41.52 9.30
CA ASN A 89 -12.09 40.65 8.22
C ASN A 89 -10.94 40.02 7.41
N SER A 90 -9.84 40.76 7.20
CA SER A 90 -8.67 40.26 6.50
C SER A 90 -7.99 39.13 7.29
N PHE A 91 -7.85 39.30 8.61
CA PHE A 91 -7.28 38.27 9.49
C PHE A 91 -8.11 36.99 9.48
N TYR A 92 -9.44 37.08 9.56
CA TYR A 92 -10.30 35.89 9.46
C TYR A 92 -10.19 35.20 8.10
N GLN A 93 -10.11 35.95 7.00
CA GLN A 93 -9.94 35.37 5.67
C GLN A 93 -8.59 34.63 5.55
N GLN A 94 -7.51 35.22 6.04
CA GLN A 94 -6.19 34.58 6.06
C GLN A 94 -6.19 33.32 6.93
N ARG A 95 -6.73 33.40 8.16
CA ARG A 95 -6.93 32.25 9.06
C ARG A 95 -7.67 31.11 8.37
N ASN A 96 -8.79 31.40 7.70
CA ASN A 96 -9.60 30.39 7.03
C ASN A 96 -8.83 29.74 5.87
N LYS A 97 -8.10 30.52 5.07
CA LYS A 97 -7.25 29.98 3.99
C LYS A 97 -6.18 29.04 4.52
N ILE A 98 -5.47 29.43 5.59
CA ILE A 98 -4.44 28.59 6.19
C ILE A 98 -5.06 27.33 6.80
N LYS A 99 -6.21 27.47 7.47
CA LYS A 99 -6.93 26.34 8.05
C LYS A 99 -7.30 25.31 6.98
N LEU A 100 -7.85 25.75 5.85
CA LEU A 100 -8.19 24.88 4.72
C LEU A 100 -6.95 24.14 4.18
N ILE A 101 -5.81 24.83 4.04
CA ILE A 101 -4.55 24.20 3.58
C ILE A 101 -4.11 23.07 4.52
N ILE A 102 -4.23 23.28 5.84
CA ILE A 102 -3.88 22.26 6.83
C ILE A 102 -4.88 21.10 6.83
N GLU A 103 -6.18 21.38 6.69
CA GLU A 103 -7.21 20.33 6.56
C GLU A 103 -6.98 19.47 5.32
N GLU A 104 -6.70 20.08 4.16
CA GLU A 104 -6.36 19.36 2.92
C GLU A 104 -5.10 18.49 3.07
N LEU A 105 -4.10 18.94 3.83
CA LEU A 105 -2.91 18.16 4.14
C LEU A 105 -3.25 16.93 5.00
N LEU A 106 -4.01 17.12 6.08
CA LEU A 106 -4.40 16.04 6.99
C LEU A 106 -5.26 14.98 6.26
N ASP A 107 -6.19 15.42 5.42
CA ASP A 107 -7.00 14.54 4.58
C ASP A 107 -6.16 13.72 3.59
N SER A 108 -5.04 14.27 3.10
CA SER A 108 -4.15 13.53 2.20
C SER A 108 -3.43 12.36 2.88
N LEU A 109 -3.28 12.40 4.21
CA LEU A 109 -2.54 11.43 5.02
C LEU A 109 -3.42 10.35 5.64
N SER A 110 -4.71 10.61 5.86
CA SER A 110 -5.63 9.75 6.63
C SER A 110 -5.79 8.31 6.10
N ASP A 111 -5.47 8.10 4.81
CA ASP A 111 -5.69 6.84 4.09
C ASP A 111 -4.38 6.07 3.76
N LEU A 112 -3.22 6.53 4.26
CA LEU A 112 -1.93 5.91 3.92
C LEU A 112 -1.53 4.82 4.91
N LYS A 113 -1.00 3.71 4.38
CA LYS A 113 -0.45 2.62 5.21
C LYS A 113 0.96 2.97 5.71
N LYS A 114 1.39 2.32 6.79
CA LYS A 114 2.72 2.53 7.40
C LYS A 114 3.86 2.38 6.39
N GLU A 115 3.78 1.37 5.51
CA GLU A 115 4.80 1.10 4.49
C GLU A 115 4.79 2.15 3.37
N GLU A 116 3.67 2.83 3.14
CA GLU A 116 3.55 3.92 2.16
C GLU A 116 4.10 5.23 2.75
N ILE A 117 3.89 5.47 4.04
CA ILE A 117 4.41 6.63 4.77
C ILE A 117 5.93 6.66 4.77
N SER A 118 6.60 5.51 4.93
CA SER A 118 8.08 5.46 4.86
C SER A 118 8.63 5.90 3.50
N THR A 119 7.83 5.83 2.43
CA THR A 119 8.24 6.27 1.09
C THR A 119 8.07 7.78 0.87
N LEU A 120 7.52 8.51 1.84
CA LEU A 120 7.21 9.94 1.74
C LEU A 120 8.18 10.86 2.49
N GLU A 121 9.26 10.32 3.06
CA GLU A 121 10.21 11.07 3.89
C GLU A 121 10.71 12.36 3.23
N ILE A 122 11.23 12.28 2.00
CA ILE A 122 11.73 13.44 1.24
C ILE A 122 10.61 14.45 0.89
N PRO A 123 9.45 14.03 0.32
CA PRO A 123 8.32 14.94 0.13
C PRO A 123 7.86 15.66 1.41
N ILE A 124 7.86 14.95 2.55
CA ILE A 124 7.46 15.50 3.86
C ILE A 124 8.47 16.56 4.32
N GLU A 125 9.77 16.30 4.23
CA GLU A 125 10.80 17.29 4.61
C GLU A 125 10.65 18.60 3.82
N ASN A 126 10.43 18.49 2.51
CA ASN A 126 10.23 19.66 1.65
C ASN A 126 8.98 20.46 2.07
N LEU A 127 7.88 19.77 2.38
CA LEU A 127 6.65 20.41 2.86
C LEU A 127 6.86 21.10 4.22
N CYS A 128 7.46 20.39 5.17
CA CYS A 128 7.77 20.91 6.50
C CYS A 128 8.64 22.17 6.44
N SER A 129 9.63 22.22 5.53
CA SER A 129 10.48 23.39 5.36
C SER A 129 9.70 24.68 5.04
N VAL A 130 8.58 24.57 4.31
CA VAL A 130 7.71 25.71 3.97
C VAL A 130 6.78 26.05 5.13
N LEU A 131 6.14 25.04 5.73
CA LEU A 131 5.19 25.24 6.83
C LEU A 131 5.86 25.72 8.12
N ASP A 132 7.11 25.34 8.37
CA ASP A 132 7.88 25.77 9.54
C ASP A 132 8.20 27.27 9.54
N LEU A 133 8.14 27.94 8.38
CA LEU A 133 8.17 29.40 8.32
C LEU A 133 6.98 30.01 9.08
N GLY A 134 5.80 29.39 8.98
CA GLY A 134 4.59 29.82 9.68
C GLY A 134 4.65 29.61 11.20
N VAL A 135 5.54 28.72 11.66
CA VAL A 135 5.74 28.43 13.09
C VAL A 135 6.82 29.32 13.69
N ASN A 136 7.89 29.62 12.94
CA ASN A 136 9.10 30.24 13.47
C ASN A 136 9.29 31.70 13.06
N GLN A 137 8.77 32.13 11.90
CA GLN A 137 9.13 33.40 11.28
C GLN A 137 7.94 34.32 11.00
N ILE A 138 6.78 33.76 10.69
CA ILE A 138 5.61 34.54 10.28
C ILE A 138 4.68 34.74 11.47
N GLN A 139 4.42 36.01 11.77
CA GLN A 139 3.51 36.47 12.81
C GLN A 139 2.31 37.15 12.17
N TRP A 140 1.23 37.39 12.92
CA TRP A 140 0.04 38.06 12.38
C TRP A 140 0.30 39.53 11.97
N GLU A 141 1.36 40.15 12.48
CA GLU A 141 1.81 41.48 12.04
C GLU A 141 2.48 41.47 10.64
N SER A 142 2.93 40.30 10.17
CA SER A 142 3.74 40.20 8.95
C SER A 142 2.93 40.53 7.69
N THR A 143 3.49 41.36 6.82
CA THR A 143 2.92 41.64 5.48
C THR A 143 2.98 40.44 4.53
N ASP A 144 3.81 39.45 4.85
CA ASP A 144 4.13 38.31 3.98
C ASP A 144 3.14 37.13 4.09
N ILE A 145 2.09 37.25 4.92
CA ILE A 145 1.07 36.21 5.10
C ILE A 145 0.44 35.76 3.76
N PRO A 146 0.07 36.66 2.82
CA PRO A 146 -0.49 36.25 1.53
C PRO A 146 0.47 35.40 0.69
N ASP A 147 1.76 35.76 0.69
CA ASP A 147 2.80 35.01 -0.02
C ASP A 147 3.07 33.66 0.63
N PHE A 148 3.04 33.61 1.96
CA PHE A 148 3.10 32.35 2.70
C PHE A 148 1.92 31.43 2.40
N ILE A 149 0.69 31.96 2.34
CA ILE A 149 -0.49 31.18 1.96
C ILE A 149 -0.30 30.59 0.56
N LYS A 150 0.17 31.40 -0.39
CA LYS A 150 0.43 30.95 -1.77
C LYS A 150 1.49 29.84 -1.83
N LYS A 151 2.64 30.04 -1.16
CA LYS A 151 3.72 29.04 -1.11
C LYS A 151 3.30 27.75 -0.40
N SER A 152 2.57 27.87 0.72
CA SER A 152 2.06 26.73 1.48
C SER A 152 1.05 25.92 0.67
N LYS A 153 0.12 26.60 -0.02
CA LYS A 153 -0.85 25.93 -0.90
C LYS A 153 -0.14 25.19 -2.04
N GLN A 154 0.83 25.83 -2.70
CA GLN A 154 1.63 25.18 -3.73
C GLN A 154 2.38 23.95 -3.21
N ALA A 155 2.99 24.03 -2.03
CA ALA A 155 3.71 22.92 -1.42
C ALA A 155 2.76 21.74 -1.09
N VAL A 156 1.58 22.02 -0.53
CA VAL A 156 0.55 21.01 -0.24
C VAL A 156 0.00 20.39 -1.52
N ASP A 157 -0.26 21.18 -2.57
CA ASP A 157 -0.76 20.66 -3.85
C ASP A 157 0.28 19.74 -4.52
N ILE A 158 1.57 20.09 -4.47
CA ILE A 158 2.68 19.23 -4.94
C ILE A 158 2.72 17.93 -4.13
N PHE A 159 2.67 18.03 -2.80
CA PHE A 159 2.68 16.87 -1.90
C PHE A 159 1.51 15.92 -2.19
N ARG A 160 0.29 16.45 -2.33
CA ARG A 160 -0.89 15.68 -2.69
C ARG A 160 -0.74 15.01 -4.05
N GLY A 161 -0.11 15.69 -5.01
CA GLY A 161 0.24 15.10 -6.31
C GLY A 161 1.17 13.89 -6.17
N PHE A 162 2.15 13.94 -5.27
CA PHE A 162 3.01 12.79 -4.95
C PHE A 162 2.24 11.64 -4.31
N VAL A 163 1.44 11.93 -3.28
CA VAL A 163 0.60 10.94 -2.58
C VAL A 163 -0.33 10.22 -3.57
N HIS A 164 -0.97 10.97 -4.47
CA HIS A 164 -1.85 10.40 -5.48
C HIS A 164 -1.10 9.45 -6.44
N GLN A 165 0.09 9.83 -6.90
CA GLN A 165 0.90 8.96 -7.77
C GLN A 165 1.32 7.67 -7.06
N ILE A 166 1.72 7.76 -5.79
CA ILE A 166 2.07 6.58 -4.97
C ILE A 166 0.85 5.66 -4.86
N LYS A 167 -0.32 6.19 -4.45
CA LYS A 167 -1.55 5.40 -4.35
C LYS A 167 -1.89 4.68 -5.65
N ASN A 168 -1.77 5.35 -6.79
CA ASN A 168 -2.04 4.73 -8.09
C ASN A 168 -1.09 3.55 -8.38
N ILE A 169 0.21 3.71 -8.12
CA ILE A 169 1.19 2.63 -8.33
C ILE A 169 0.94 1.46 -7.38
N VAL A 170 0.68 1.75 -6.10
CA VAL A 170 0.36 0.72 -5.09
C VAL A 170 -0.89 -0.06 -5.51
N GLN A 171 -1.93 0.62 -5.98
CA GLN A 171 -3.13 -0.04 -6.50
C GLN A 171 -2.85 -0.92 -7.72
N GLU A 172 -1.98 -0.49 -8.64
CA GLU A 172 -1.56 -1.32 -9.77
C GLU A 172 -0.77 -2.56 -9.33
N ILE A 173 0.13 -2.41 -8.35
CA ILE A 173 0.86 -3.53 -7.74
C ILE A 173 -0.14 -4.51 -7.11
N ASP A 174 -1.05 -4.04 -6.25
CA ASP A 174 -2.04 -4.88 -5.58
C ASP A 174 -2.96 -5.59 -6.60
N LYS A 175 -3.35 -4.93 -7.70
CA LYS A 175 -4.09 -5.56 -8.81
C LYS A 175 -3.30 -6.69 -9.44
N LYS A 176 -2.02 -6.49 -9.77
CA LYS A 176 -1.16 -7.53 -10.36
C LYS A 176 -0.93 -8.70 -9.40
N VAL A 177 -0.67 -8.41 -8.12
CA VAL A 177 -0.53 -9.44 -7.08
C VAL A 177 -1.83 -10.23 -6.92
N LYS A 178 -3.01 -9.58 -7.00
CA LYS A 178 -4.29 -10.28 -7.00
C LYS A 178 -4.47 -11.17 -8.23
N SER A 179 -4.08 -10.72 -9.42
CA SER A 179 -4.11 -11.56 -10.63
C SER A 179 -3.23 -12.81 -10.51
N LEU A 180 -2.12 -12.75 -9.78
CA LEU A 180 -1.30 -13.94 -9.48
C LEU A 180 -2.08 -14.95 -8.62
N SER A 181 -2.93 -14.50 -7.69
CA SER A 181 -3.70 -15.39 -6.79
C SER A 181 -4.83 -16.14 -7.50
N THR A 182 -5.34 -15.61 -8.61
CA THR A 182 -6.50 -16.15 -9.33
C THR A 182 -6.12 -16.90 -10.61
N CYS A 183 -4.84 -17.22 -10.81
CA CYS A 183 -4.40 -17.98 -11.97
C CYS A 183 -4.89 -19.42 -11.86
N ASP A 184 -5.55 -19.92 -12.89
CA ASP A 184 -6.01 -21.30 -12.99
C ASP A 184 -5.00 -22.13 -13.79
N LEU A 185 -4.31 -23.05 -13.09
CA LEU A 185 -3.30 -23.96 -13.60
C LEU A 185 -3.88 -25.28 -14.09
N PHE A 186 -5.03 -25.71 -13.54
CA PHE A 186 -5.63 -27.02 -13.81
C PHE A 186 -6.84 -26.87 -14.74
N GLN A 187 -6.56 -26.57 -16.00
CA GLN A 187 -7.56 -26.52 -17.05
C GLN A 187 -7.51 -27.79 -17.90
N PHE A 188 -8.62 -28.51 -17.99
CA PHE A 188 -8.75 -29.74 -18.76
C PHE A 188 -9.66 -29.55 -19.97
N MET A 189 -9.36 -30.24 -21.08
CA MET A 189 -10.24 -30.27 -22.25
C MET A 189 -11.58 -30.91 -21.87
N LYS A 190 -12.69 -30.36 -22.36
CA LYS A 190 -13.99 -31.04 -22.22
C LYS A 190 -13.98 -32.28 -23.12
N ILE A 191 -14.50 -33.40 -22.62
CA ILE A 191 -14.65 -34.64 -23.38
C ILE A 191 -15.52 -34.35 -24.61
N GLY A 192 -14.97 -34.54 -25.80
CA GLY A 192 -15.71 -34.51 -27.07
C GLY A 192 -16.27 -35.90 -27.41
N ASP A 193 -16.47 -36.20 -28.70
CA ASP A 193 -17.03 -37.49 -29.15
C ASP A 193 -16.09 -38.69 -28.97
N SER A 194 -14.80 -38.47 -28.68
CA SER A 194 -13.81 -39.52 -28.44
C SER A 194 -12.92 -39.19 -27.25
N VAL A 195 -12.69 -40.18 -26.38
CA VAL A 195 -11.84 -40.07 -25.20
C VAL A 195 -10.39 -40.35 -25.61
N PRO A 196 -9.48 -39.36 -25.54
CA PRO A 196 -8.09 -39.58 -25.91
C PRO A 196 -7.36 -40.48 -24.88
N PRO A 197 -6.20 -41.05 -25.25
CA PRO A 197 -5.36 -41.80 -24.31
C PRO A 197 -4.96 -40.96 -23.10
N CYS A 198 -4.80 -41.61 -21.95
CA CYS A 198 -4.40 -40.98 -20.68
C CYS A 198 -3.12 -40.13 -20.82
N GLU A 199 -2.12 -40.62 -21.56
CA GLU A 199 -0.89 -39.88 -21.85
C GLU A 199 -1.18 -38.56 -22.58
N ALA A 200 -1.98 -38.63 -23.64
CA ALA A 200 -2.30 -37.47 -24.46
C ALA A 200 -3.09 -36.42 -23.66
N PHE A 201 -3.99 -36.87 -22.79
CA PHE A 201 -4.73 -35.98 -21.89
C PHE A 201 -3.81 -35.22 -20.92
N PHE A 202 -2.89 -35.91 -20.24
CA PHE A 202 -1.99 -35.24 -19.29
C PHE A 202 -0.92 -34.39 -19.97
N GLU A 203 -0.49 -34.73 -21.18
CA GLU A 203 0.41 -33.86 -21.96
C GLU A 203 -0.30 -32.57 -22.42
N ASP A 204 -1.56 -32.66 -22.87
CA ASP A 204 -2.37 -31.48 -23.19
C ASP A 204 -2.58 -30.58 -21.96
N ALA A 205 -2.93 -31.17 -20.82
CA ALA A 205 -3.07 -30.44 -19.56
C ALA A 205 -1.77 -29.73 -19.13
N LYS A 206 -0.60 -30.38 -19.30
CA LYS A 206 0.71 -29.75 -19.05
C LYS A 206 0.98 -28.59 -20.01
N MET A 207 0.64 -28.74 -21.28
CA MET A 207 0.78 -27.66 -22.27
C MET A 207 -0.06 -26.45 -21.87
N HIS A 208 -1.32 -26.65 -21.47
CA HIS A 208 -2.18 -25.58 -20.98
C HIS A 208 -1.64 -24.92 -19.70
N MET A 209 -1.17 -25.73 -18.75
CA MET A 209 -0.51 -25.26 -17.54
C MET A 209 0.70 -24.38 -17.86
N GLU A 210 1.55 -24.80 -18.80
CA GLU A 210 2.72 -24.03 -19.23
C GLU A 210 2.33 -22.64 -19.76
N ILE A 211 1.29 -22.55 -20.60
CA ILE A 211 0.78 -21.27 -21.12
C ILE A 211 0.33 -20.35 -19.96
N LYS A 212 -0.34 -20.90 -18.95
CA LYS A 212 -0.81 -20.13 -17.78
C LYS A 212 0.34 -19.67 -16.91
N VAL A 213 1.33 -20.53 -16.69
CA VAL A 213 2.56 -20.20 -15.95
C VAL A 213 3.35 -19.10 -16.66
N GLN A 214 3.47 -19.14 -18.00
CA GLN A 214 4.13 -18.05 -18.74
C GLN A 214 3.42 -16.70 -18.59
N LYS A 215 2.08 -16.69 -18.59
CA LYS A 215 1.30 -15.48 -18.28
C LYS A 215 1.58 -15.00 -16.86
N MET A 216 1.66 -15.92 -15.90
CA MET A 216 1.97 -15.61 -14.51
C MET A 216 3.37 -15.00 -14.35
N VAL A 217 4.38 -15.56 -15.03
CA VAL A 217 5.75 -15.01 -15.08
C VAL A 217 5.74 -13.60 -15.67
N SER A 218 5.00 -13.37 -16.76
CA SER A 218 4.86 -12.03 -17.34
C SER A 218 4.23 -11.02 -16.37
N ILE A 219 3.20 -11.41 -15.62
CA ILE A 219 2.61 -10.56 -14.58
C ILE A 219 3.64 -10.26 -13.49
N TYR A 220 4.36 -11.28 -13.02
CA TYR A 220 5.39 -11.14 -11.98
C TYR A 220 6.52 -10.20 -12.41
N SER A 221 7.13 -10.40 -13.58
CA SER A 221 8.21 -9.53 -14.07
C SER A 221 7.75 -8.09 -14.30
N SER A 222 6.45 -7.88 -14.53
CA SER A 222 5.89 -6.54 -14.67
C SER A 222 5.69 -5.77 -13.34
N LEU A 223 5.99 -6.40 -12.19
CA LEU A 223 6.00 -5.74 -10.88
C LEU A 223 7.27 -4.91 -10.67
N GLU A 224 8.43 -5.38 -11.13
CA GLU A 224 9.71 -4.69 -10.97
C GLU A 224 9.68 -3.25 -11.53
N PRO A 225 9.18 -2.98 -12.76
CA PRO A 225 9.07 -1.62 -13.28
C PRO A 225 8.18 -0.71 -12.43
N LEU A 226 7.10 -1.24 -11.83
CA LEU A 226 6.22 -0.47 -10.95
C LEU A 226 6.93 -0.10 -9.64
N LEU A 227 7.69 -1.05 -9.07
CA LEU A 227 8.47 -0.83 -7.86
C LEU A 227 9.61 0.16 -8.08
N LYS A 228 10.29 0.09 -9.23
CA LYS A 228 11.29 1.10 -9.63
C LYS A 228 10.67 2.47 -9.89
N LYS A 229 9.44 2.52 -10.42
CA LYS A 229 8.69 3.78 -10.56
C LYS A 229 8.32 4.37 -9.19
N LEU A 230 7.94 3.54 -8.24
CA LEU A 230 7.69 3.95 -6.85
C LEU A 230 8.98 4.49 -6.20
N GLU A 231 10.09 3.76 -6.32
CA GLU A 231 11.42 4.21 -5.88
C GLU A 231 11.81 5.57 -6.50
N MET A 232 11.48 5.80 -7.78
CA MET A 232 11.80 7.05 -8.46
C MET A 232 11.07 8.23 -7.83
N ILE A 233 9.80 8.04 -7.49
CA ILE A 233 8.96 9.09 -6.90
C ILE A 233 9.39 9.38 -5.46
N SER A 234 9.69 8.33 -4.71
CA SER A 234 9.99 8.40 -3.27
C SER A 234 11.43 8.78 -2.97
N CYS A 235 12.38 8.20 -3.71
CA CYS A 235 13.82 8.25 -3.43
C CYS A 235 14.65 8.85 -4.57
N ARG A 236 14.02 9.29 -5.67
CA ARG A 236 14.70 9.83 -6.88
C ARG A 236 15.72 8.87 -7.49
N THR A 237 15.49 7.57 -7.33
CA THR A 237 16.33 6.49 -7.85
C THR A 237 15.46 5.40 -8.50
N SER A 238 15.98 4.62 -9.43
CA SER A 238 15.22 3.54 -10.10
C SER A 238 16.03 2.25 -10.18
N THR A 239 16.87 2.04 -9.18
CA THR A 239 17.87 0.98 -9.15
C THR A 239 17.28 -0.38 -8.76
N GLY A 240 16.15 -0.38 -8.06
CA GLY A 240 15.52 -1.54 -7.45
C GLY A 240 16.15 -1.94 -6.11
N ARG A 241 17.03 -1.10 -5.53
CA ARG A 241 17.86 -1.42 -4.35
C ARG A 241 18.05 -0.24 -3.40
N ALA A 242 17.17 0.76 -3.44
CA ALA A 242 17.26 1.90 -2.55
C ALA A 242 17.07 1.46 -1.08
N PRO A 243 17.96 1.83 -0.14
CA PRO A 243 17.86 1.45 1.26
C PRO A 243 16.52 1.84 1.92
N GLN A 244 15.99 3.01 1.56
CA GLN A 244 14.71 3.53 2.08
C GLN A 244 13.51 2.68 1.64
N MET A 245 13.62 1.96 0.53
CA MET A 245 12.55 1.11 -0.01
C MET A 245 12.60 -0.33 0.51
N ARG A 246 13.63 -0.70 1.29
CA ARG A 246 13.88 -2.07 1.76
C ARG A 246 12.66 -2.71 2.44
N GLU A 247 12.07 -2.03 3.41
CA GLU A 247 10.88 -2.50 4.13
C GLU A 247 9.68 -2.70 3.19
N TYR A 248 9.51 -1.80 2.22
CA TYR A 248 8.45 -1.90 1.23
C TYR A 248 8.65 -3.10 0.29
N TYR A 249 9.89 -3.34 -0.16
CA TYR A 249 10.20 -4.51 -0.99
C TYR A 249 9.91 -5.82 -0.26
N TYR A 250 10.27 -5.94 1.02
CA TYR A 250 9.93 -7.12 1.82
C TYR A 250 8.42 -7.32 1.96
N ALA A 251 7.68 -6.27 2.31
CA ALA A 251 6.22 -6.35 2.41
C ALA A 251 5.58 -6.76 1.08
N CYS A 252 6.14 -6.29 -0.05
CA CYS A 252 5.69 -6.68 -1.38
C CYS A 252 6.01 -8.15 -1.70
N GLU A 253 7.24 -8.60 -1.44
CA GLU A 253 7.65 -9.99 -1.64
C GLU A 253 6.80 -10.96 -0.80
N GLU A 254 6.52 -10.60 0.46
CA GLU A 254 5.66 -11.39 1.34
C GLU A 254 4.22 -11.50 0.79
N LYS A 255 3.66 -10.39 0.27
CA LYS A 255 2.36 -10.40 -0.40
C LYS A 255 2.36 -11.29 -1.64
N ILE A 256 3.44 -11.27 -2.43
CA ILE A 256 3.59 -12.11 -3.63
C ILE A 256 3.64 -13.58 -3.22
N LEU A 257 4.47 -13.97 -2.26
CA LEU A 257 4.54 -15.35 -1.75
C LEU A 257 3.16 -15.84 -1.29
N LYS A 258 2.47 -15.05 -0.46
CA LYS A 258 1.12 -15.38 0.02
C LYS A 258 0.13 -15.53 -1.14
N SER A 259 0.24 -14.69 -2.16
CA SER A 259 -0.61 -14.74 -3.36
C SER A 259 -0.39 -16.03 -4.15
N ILE A 260 0.87 -16.38 -4.42
CA ILE A 260 1.24 -17.60 -5.15
C ILE A 260 0.84 -18.85 -4.36
N ALA A 261 1.03 -18.86 -3.04
CA ALA A 261 0.61 -19.97 -2.18
C ALA A 261 -0.91 -20.16 -2.21
N ARG A 262 -1.70 -19.08 -2.12
CA ARG A 262 -3.17 -19.15 -2.26
C ARG A 262 -3.60 -19.67 -3.62
N MET A 263 -2.94 -19.22 -4.69
CA MET A 263 -3.20 -19.73 -6.04
C MET A 263 -2.99 -21.25 -6.08
N MET A 264 -1.84 -21.75 -5.61
CA MET A 264 -1.54 -23.17 -5.65
C MET A 264 -2.54 -23.99 -4.80
N LEU A 265 -2.89 -23.50 -3.61
CA LEU A 265 -3.89 -24.15 -2.75
C LEU A 265 -5.26 -24.23 -3.44
N SER A 266 -5.76 -23.12 -3.97
CA SER A 266 -7.06 -23.08 -4.66
C SER A 266 -7.10 -24.01 -5.87
N ASN A 267 -5.99 -24.08 -6.62
CA ASN A 267 -5.83 -24.96 -7.75
C ASN A 267 -5.84 -26.45 -7.35
N LEU A 268 -5.13 -26.80 -6.28
CA LEU A 268 -5.10 -28.17 -5.76
C LEU A 268 -6.45 -28.58 -5.15
N GLU A 269 -7.14 -27.67 -4.48
CA GLU A 269 -8.50 -27.90 -3.96
C GLU A 269 -9.48 -28.17 -5.08
N TYR A 270 -9.48 -27.32 -6.12
CA TYR A 270 -10.28 -27.54 -7.32
C TYR A 270 -9.96 -28.89 -7.98
N PHE A 271 -8.67 -29.20 -8.17
CA PHE A 271 -8.27 -30.46 -8.79
C PHE A 271 -8.62 -31.68 -7.96
N ARG A 272 -8.55 -31.59 -6.62
CA ARG A 272 -9.02 -32.64 -5.72
C ARG A 272 -10.49 -32.97 -5.98
N ASP A 273 -11.33 -31.94 -6.10
CA ASP A 273 -12.77 -32.11 -6.27
C ASP A 273 -13.08 -32.70 -7.65
N GLU A 274 -12.43 -32.20 -8.72
CA GLU A 274 -12.52 -32.76 -10.08
C GLU A 274 -12.09 -34.24 -10.19
N VAL A 275 -11.00 -34.63 -9.50
CA VAL A 275 -10.56 -36.04 -9.44
C VAL A 275 -11.59 -36.92 -8.74
N MET A 276 -12.30 -36.38 -7.74
CA MET A 276 -13.32 -37.11 -6.98
C MET A 276 -14.66 -37.20 -7.72
N GLU A 277 -14.99 -36.21 -8.56
CA GLU A 277 -16.21 -36.17 -9.39
C GLU A 277 -16.09 -36.99 -10.70
N HIS A 278 -15.15 -37.93 -10.78
CA HIS A 278 -15.06 -38.96 -11.82
C HIS A 278 -14.65 -38.48 -13.23
N PHE A 279 -14.21 -37.23 -13.39
CA PHE A 279 -13.85 -36.68 -14.70
C PHE A 279 -12.70 -37.43 -15.41
N LEU A 280 -11.76 -38.00 -14.64
CA LEU A 280 -10.62 -38.76 -15.18
C LEU A 280 -10.95 -40.21 -15.57
N PHE A 281 -12.15 -40.69 -15.26
CA PHE A 281 -12.48 -42.12 -15.32
C PHE A 281 -12.51 -42.67 -16.75
N PRO A 282 -13.11 -41.97 -17.74
CA PRO A 282 -13.12 -42.45 -19.12
C PRO A 282 -11.71 -42.59 -19.70
N TYR A 283 -10.76 -41.73 -19.30
CA TYR A 283 -9.38 -41.73 -19.79
C TYR A 283 -8.56 -42.90 -19.21
N VAL A 284 -8.84 -43.26 -17.96
CA VAL A 284 -8.24 -44.43 -17.31
C VAL A 284 -8.83 -45.71 -17.89
N GLU A 285 -10.15 -45.78 -18.11
CA GLU A 285 -10.83 -46.91 -18.74
C GLU A 285 -10.38 -47.14 -20.18
N ALA A 286 -10.23 -46.08 -20.98
CA ALA A 286 -9.72 -46.16 -22.37
C ALA A 286 -8.29 -46.71 -22.43
N ALA A 287 -7.44 -46.42 -21.44
CA ALA A 287 -6.08 -46.96 -21.37
C ALA A 287 -6.05 -48.47 -21.11
N PHE A 288 -7.07 -49.02 -20.43
CA PHE A 288 -7.18 -50.47 -20.16
C PHE A 288 -7.76 -51.30 -21.31
N GLN A 289 -8.39 -50.66 -22.32
CA GLN A 289 -8.97 -51.35 -23.47
C GLN A 289 -7.95 -51.73 -24.56
N SER A 290 -6.67 -51.35 -24.41
CA SER A 290 -5.62 -51.74 -25.36
C SER A 290 -5.28 -53.23 -25.23
N LYS A 291 -5.50 -54.00 -26.31
CA LYS A 291 -5.48 -55.48 -26.30
C LYS A 291 -4.11 -56.13 -26.07
N ASP A 292 -3.02 -55.35 -26.02
CA ASP A 292 -1.64 -55.87 -26.12
C ASP A 292 -0.76 -55.65 -24.86
N GLU A 293 -1.25 -55.00 -23.80
CA GLU A 293 -0.47 -54.78 -22.56
C GLU A 293 -0.99 -55.62 -21.37
N LEU A 294 -0.08 -56.14 -20.55
CA LEU A 294 -0.43 -56.70 -19.24
C LEU A 294 -1.02 -55.59 -18.36
N VAL A 295 -2.25 -55.77 -17.87
CA VAL A 295 -3.00 -54.81 -17.03
C VAL A 295 -2.17 -54.18 -15.90
N THR A 296 -1.28 -54.96 -15.27
CA THR A 296 -0.40 -54.48 -14.19
C THR A 296 0.63 -53.45 -14.68
N SER A 297 1.14 -53.57 -15.91
CA SER A 297 2.05 -52.61 -16.53
C SER A 297 1.36 -51.27 -16.81
N SER A 298 0.12 -51.32 -17.31
CA SER A 298 -0.67 -50.12 -17.62
C SER A 298 -1.08 -49.34 -16.36
N ILE A 299 -1.42 -50.02 -15.26
CA ILE A 299 -1.67 -49.38 -13.94
C ILE A 299 -0.45 -48.56 -13.46
N ILE A 300 0.74 -49.18 -13.49
CA ILE A 300 1.97 -48.52 -13.05
C ILE A 300 2.24 -47.29 -13.92
N ARG A 301 2.06 -47.42 -15.24
CA ARG A 301 2.25 -46.33 -16.20
C ARG A 301 1.34 -45.14 -15.90
N ILE A 302 0.03 -45.37 -15.72
CA ILE A 302 -0.96 -44.32 -15.41
C ILE A 302 -0.62 -43.60 -14.10
N LYS A 303 -0.23 -44.35 -13.06
CA LYS A 303 0.20 -43.77 -11.77
C LYS A 303 1.43 -42.88 -11.91
N LEU A 304 2.41 -43.30 -12.71
CA LEU A 304 3.62 -42.50 -12.98
C LEU A 304 3.32 -41.23 -13.76
N ILE A 305 2.41 -41.28 -14.74
CA ILE A 305 1.97 -40.10 -15.50
C ILE A 305 1.31 -39.08 -14.57
N PHE A 306 0.40 -39.54 -13.71
CA PHE A 306 -0.29 -38.69 -12.74
C PHE A 306 0.67 -38.04 -11.73
N LEU A 307 1.62 -38.83 -11.19
CA LEU A 307 2.68 -38.31 -10.33
C LEU A 307 3.50 -37.22 -11.02
N ASN A 308 3.88 -37.46 -12.27
CA ASN A 308 4.66 -36.50 -13.04
C ASN A 308 3.86 -35.23 -13.31
N PHE A 309 2.56 -35.33 -13.56
CA PHE A 309 1.66 -34.17 -13.70
C PHE A 309 1.61 -33.33 -12.43
N MET A 310 1.35 -33.95 -11.27
CA MET A 310 1.33 -33.27 -9.98
C MET A 310 2.66 -32.62 -9.62
N LYS A 311 3.77 -33.32 -9.89
CA LYS A 311 5.12 -32.79 -9.71
C LYS A 311 5.35 -31.56 -10.61
N THR A 312 4.95 -31.64 -11.88
CA THR A 312 5.07 -30.55 -12.86
C THR A 312 4.33 -29.30 -12.38
N ALA A 313 3.12 -29.44 -11.83
CA ALA A 313 2.35 -28.32 -11.31
C ALA A 313 3.11 -27.51 -10.26
N ILE A 314 3.71 -28.18 -9.28
CA ILE A 314 4.48 -27.53 -8.22
C ILE A 314 5.80 -26.99 -8.78
N GLU A 315 6.53 -27.78 -9.56
CA GLU A 315 7.83 -27.38 -10.15
C GLU A 315 7.71 -26.20 -11.12
N SER A 316 6.56 -25.99 -11.75
CA SER A 316 6.32 -24.85 -12.63
C SER A 316 6.57 -23.49 -11.94
N THR A 317 6.39 -23.43 -10.62
CA THR A 317 6.65 -22.24 -9.79
C THR A 317 8.13 -21.90 -9.66
N ARG A 318 9.06 -22.77 -10.11
CA ARG A 318 10.49 -22.46 -10.19
C ARG A 318 10.80 -21.29 -11.13
N LYS A 319 9.93 -21.03 -12.11
CA LYS A 319 10.05 -19.91 -13.06
C LYS A 319 9.84 -18.54 -12.40
N LEU A 320 9.30 -18.53 -11.18
CA LEU A 320 9.10 -17.31 -10.40
C LEU A 320 10.31 -17.14 -9.47
N ILE A 321 11.31 -16.45 -9.99
CA ILE A 321 12.59 -16.23 -9.31
C ILE A 321 12.41 -15.16 -8.23
N ARG A 322 12.86 -15.46 -7.00
CA ARG A 322 12.77 -14.53 -5.88
C ARG A 322 13.71 -13.33 -6.05
N TRP A 323 13.42 -12.26 -5.33
CA TRP A 323 14.28 -11.08 -5.32
C TRP A 323 15.50 -11.28 -4.42
N LEU A 324 16.55 -10.49 -4.67
CA LEU A 324 17.67 -10.36 -3.74
C LEU A 324 17.20 -9.64 -2.47
N ASP A 325 17.83 -9.98 -1.35
CA ASP A 325 17.47 -9.49 -0.02
C ASP A 325 17.32 -7.96 0.04
N GLY A 326 16.12 -7.49 0.37
CA GLY A 326 15.81 -6.07 0.51
C GLY A 326 15.82 -5.29 -0.82
N THR A 327 15.55 -5.95 -1.94
CA THR A 327 15.50 -5.34 -3.29
C THR A 327 14.28 -5.82 -4.06
N CYS A 328 14.01 -5.24 -5.23
CA CYS A 328 13.07 -5.79 -6.22
C CYS A 328 13.77 -6.38 -7.46
N ILE A 329 15.01 -6.87 -7.30
CA ILE A 329 15.84 -7.39 -8.38
C ILE A 329 15.85 -8.92 -8.31
N GLU A 330 15.48 -9.60 -9.39
CA GLU A 330 15.51 -11.07 -9.44
C GLU A 330 16.91 -11.64 -9.21
N SER A 331 16.99 -12.69 -8.39
CA SER A 331 18.23 -13.39 -8.10
C SER A 331 18.77 -14.13 -9.32
N LYS A 332 20.05 -13.94 -9.63
CA LYS A 332 20.68 -14.68 -10.73
C LYS A 332 20.88 -16.16 -10.33
N PRO A 333 20.80 -17.10 -11.29
CA PRO A 333 21.10 -18.50 -11.01
C PRO A 333 22.53 -18.65 -10.48
N PHE A 334 22.68 -19.40 -9.39
CA PHE A 334 23.99 -19.74 -8.83
C PHE A 334 24.56 -20.96 -9.55
N HIS A 335 25.78 -20.82 -10.07
CA HIS A 335 26.53 -21.91 -10.69
C HIS A 335 27.60 -22.44 -9.74
N PHE A 336 27.43 -23.67 -9.25
CA PHE A 336 28.50 -24.39 -8.57
C PHE A 336 29.38 -25.06 -9.62
N THR A 337 30.53 -24.44 -9.94
CA THR A 337 31.47 -24.89 -10.98
C THR A 337 31.98 -26.32 -10.75
N GLU A 338 32.12 -26.76 -9.50
CA GLU A 338 32.61 -28.11 -9.17
C GLU A 338 31.58 -29.22 -9.41
N LYS A 339 30.28 -28.93 -9.31
CA LYS A 339 29.22 -29.95 -9.42
C LYS A 339 28.33 -29.81 -10.67
N LYS A 340 28.56 -28.79 -11.50
CA LYS A 340 27.64 -28.40 -12.60
C LYS A 340 26.19 -28.24 -12.13
N ILE A 341 25.99 -27.90 -10.85
CA ILE A 341 24.64 -27.69 -10.29
C ILE A 341 24.29 -26.22 -10.48
N ARG A 342 23.16 -25.98 -11.16
CA ARG A 342 22.53 -24.67 -11.27
C ARG A 342 21.42 -24.61 -10.21
N MET A 343 21.57 -23.74 -9.22
CA MET A 343 20.53 -23.49 -8.22
C MET A 343 19.84 -22.17 -8.50
N GLU A 344 18.50 -22.21 -8.52
CA GLU A 344 17.63 -21.06 -8.72
C GLU A 344 16.86 -20.80 -7.43
N PHE A 345 17.00 -19.59 -6.88
CA PHE A 345 16.28 -19.19 -5.69
C PHE A 345 14.88 -18.72 -6.11
N SER A 346 13.90 -19.61 -5.99
CA SER A 346 12.53 -19.42 -6.49
C SER A 346 11.51 -19.74 -5.41
N TYR A 347 10.26 -19.32 -5.62
CA TYR A 347 9.16 -19.60 -4.68
C TYR A 347 8.82 -21.10 -4.56
N TYR A 348 9.33 -21.94 -5.46
CA TYR A 348 9.16 -23.40 -5.40
C TYR A 348 9.62 -24.01 -4.06
N LEU A 349 10.72 -23.52 -3.48
CA LEU A 349 11.24 -24.07 -2.22
C LEU A 349 10.24 -23.87 -1.07
N ASP A 350 9.62 -22.70 -0.99
CA ASP A 350 8.62 -22.40 0.03
C ASP A 350 7.33 -23.21 -0.19
N LEU A 351 6.87 -23.27 -1.44
CA LEU A 351 5.62 -23.94 -1.79
C LEU A 351 5.72 -25.46 -1.64
N SER A 352 6.84 -26.05 -2.05
CA SER A 352 7.10 -27.48 -1.89
C SER A 352 7.19 -27.89 -0.42
N MET A 353 7.58 -26.96 0.48
CA MET A 353 7.64 -27.17 1.92
C MET A 353 6.35 -26.81 2.66
N HIS A 354 5.41 -26.14 2.01
CA HIS A 354 4.16 -25.66 2.62
C HIS A 354 3.28 -26.83 3.11
N PRO A 355 2.93 -26.90 4.41
CA PRO A 355 2.24 -28.08 4.99
C PRO A 355 0.89 -28.42 4.34
N GLN A 356 0.07 -27.41 4.04
CA GLN A 356 -1.24 -27.63 3.42
C GLN A 356 -1.12 -28.10 1.97
N ILE A 357 -0.12 -27.60 1.22
CA ILE A 357 0.13 -28.03 -0.17
C ILE A 357 0.56 -29.50 -0.15
N LYS A 358 1.51 -29.87 0.71
CA LYS A 358 1.92 -31.28 0.89
C LYS A 358 0.74 -32.18 1.22
N LYS A 359 -0.10 -31.77 2.18
CA LYS A 359 -1.27 -32.55 2.59
C LYS A 359 -2.24 -32.75 1.42
N LEU A 360 -2.58 -31.69 0.69
CA LEU A 360 -3.49 -31.79 -0.46
C LEU A 360 -2.94 -32.70 -1.55
N VAL A 361 -1.65 -32.57 -1.89
CA VAL A 361 -1.00 -33.43 -2.89
C VAL A 361 -1.08 -34.90 -2.48
N LEU A 362 -0.80 -35.23 -1.21
CA LEU A 362 -0.90 -36.61 -0.72
C LEU A 362 -2.33 -37.15 -0.79
N VAL A 363 -3.33 -36.34 -0.44
CA VAL A 363 -4.75 -36.73 -0.54
C VAL A 363 -5.14 -37.01 -1.99
N ILE A 364 -4.79 -36.12 -2.92
CA ILE A 364 -5.08 -36.27 -4.36
C ILE A 364 -4.43 -37.55 -4.91
N LEU A 365 -3.15 -37.78 -4.60
CA LEU A 365 -2.43 -38.98 -5.03
C LEU A 365 -3.06 -40.25 -4.46
N SER A 366 -3.39 -40.27 -3.16
CA SER A 366 -4.01 -41.42 -2.50
C SER A 366 -5.37 -41.74 -3.12
N ASN A 367 -6.19 -40.73 -3.39
CA ASN A 367 -7.52 -40.92 -3.98
C ASN A 367 -7.42 -41.47 -5.41
N PHE A 368 -6.56 -40.88 -6.23
CA PHE A 368 -6.35 -41.35 -7.60
C PHE A 368 -5.77 -42.77 -7.64
N PHE A 369 -4.79 -43.09 -6.78
CA PHE A 369 -4.18 -44.42 -6.76
C PHE A 369 -5.16 -45.50 -6.29
N ALA A 370 -5.93 -45.22 -5.25
CA ALA A 370 -6.98 -46.13 -4.78
C ALA A 370 -8.03 -46.39 -5.88
N TYR A 371 -8.35 -45.38 -6.69
CA TYR A 371 -9.23 -45.56 -7.86
C TYR A 371 -8.60 -46.46 -8.92
N VAL A 372 -7.38 -46.18 -9.36
CA VAL A 372 -6.69 -47.00 -10.39
C VAL A 372 -6.48 -48.44 -9.92
N ASP A 373 -6.23 -48.68 -8.63
CA ASP A 373 -6.08 -50.04 -8.10
C ASP A 373 -7.40 -50.84 -8.07
N LYS A 374 -8.56 -50.17 -7.89
CA LYS A 374 -9.87 -50.84 -7.98
C LYS A 374 -10.12 -51.40 -9.37
N GLN A 375 -9.69 -50.70 -10.42
CA GLN A 375 -9.78 -51.14 -11.82
C GLN A 375 -8.96 -52.40 -12.14
N LYS A 376 -8.10 -52.88 -11.21
CA LYS A 376 -7.40 -54.17 -11.31
C LYS A 376 -8.28 -55.36 -10.90
N SER A 377 -9.31 -55.10 -10.10
CA SER A 377 -10.11 -56.13 -9.40
C SER A 377 -11.45 -56.41 -10.08
N GLU A 378 -11.81 -55.59 -11.06
CA GLU A 378 -12.90 -55.78 -12.03
C GLU A 378 -12.31 -56.30 -13.34
#